data_AF-A0A3M1DJW2-F1
#
_entry.id   AF-A0A3M1DJW2-F1
#
_cell.length_a   1.000
_cell.length_b   1.000
_cell.length_c   1.000
_cell.angle_alpha   90.00
_cell.angle_beta   90.00
_cell.angle_gamma   90.00
#
_symmetry.space_group_name_H-M   'P 1'
#
loop_
_entity.id
_entity.type
_entity.pdbx_description
1 polymer ?
#
loop_
_entity_poly.entity_id
_entity_poly.type
_entity_poly.pdbx_seq_one_letter_code
_entity_poly.pdbx_strand_id
1 'polypeptide(L)'
;MATSNKCESCHNIGHWIPIHGVDHGEVRGTCVSCHNGNRAPGKSAHHIPSNNQCENCHTTDSWRTGSFDHSGVTANCSACHNGGIEQGKNSGHIASSERCESCHSPRGWKPVTR
;
A
#
# COMPACT_ATOMS: atom_id res chain seq x y z
N MET A 1 13.22 6.23 -19.11
CA MET A 1 13.13 4.94 -18.40
C MET A 1 14.08 3.99 -19.08
N ALA A 2 14.98 3.37 -18.34
CA ALA A 2 15.87 2.36 -18.91
C ALA A 2 15.18 1.01 -18.72
N THR A 3 14.85 0.33 -19.81
CA THR A 3 14.51 -1.09 -19.78
C THR A 3 15.79 -1.89 -19.94
N SER A 4 15.73 -3.22 -19.79
CA SER A 4 16.83 -4.05 -20.30
C SER A 4 17.05 -3.81 -21.80
N ASN A 5 18.23 -4.15 -22.29
CA ASN A 5 18.57 -4.10 -23.71
C ASN A 5 18.19 -5.38 -24.46
N LYS A 6 17.36 -6.25 -23.86
CA LYS A 6 16.83 -7.47 -24.47
C LYS A 6 15.42 -7.20 -24.98
N CYS A 7 15.30 -6.97 -26.28
CA CYS A 7 14.03 -6.61 -26.92
C CYS A 7 12.96 -7.69 -26.72
N GLU A 8 13.38 -8.96 -26.76
CA GLU A 8 12.56 -10.16 -26.59
C GLU A 8 11.97 -10.32 -25.19
N SER A 9 12.52 -9.65 -24.17
CA SER A 9 11.95 -9.64 -22.82
C SER A 9 10.59 -8.95 -22.76
N CYS A 10 10.31 -8.07 -23.72
CA CYS A 10 9.09 -7.26 -23.76
C CYS A 10 8.31 -7.45 -25.07
N HIS A 11 8.97 -7.68 -26.20
CA HIS A 11 8.33 -7.74 -27.51
C HIS A 11 8.39 -9.13 -28.11
N ASN A 12 7.25 -9.60 -28.65
CA ASN A 12 7.29 -10.70 -29.60
C ASN A 12 7.86 -10.17 -30.93
N ILE A 13 9.08 -10.58 -31.28
CA ILE A 13 9.82 -10.07 -32.43
C ILE A 13 9.13 -10.40 -33.77
N GLY A 14 8.19 -11.35 -33.78
CA GLY A 14 7.37 -11.69 -34.95
C GLY A 14 6.15 -10.77 -35.13
N HIS A 15 5.66 -10.13 -34.07
CA HIS A 15 4.48 -9.26 -34.09
C HIS A 15 4.62 -8.16 -33.02
N TRP A 16 4.98 -6.95 -33.44
CA TRP A 16 5.08 -5.77 -32.56
C TRP A 16 3.69 -5.30 -32.14
N ILE A 17 3.13 -5.96 -31.13
CA ILE A 17 1.90 -5.54 -30.45
C ILE A 17 2.23 -4.71 -29.20
N PRO A 18 1.33 -3.82 -28.78
CA PRO A 18 1.43 -3.17 -27.48
C PRO A 18 1.46 -4.20 -26.34
N ILE A 19 2.42 -4.05 -25.44
CA ILE A 19 2.49 -4.83 -24.20
C ILE A 19 1.45 -4.31 -23.20
N HIS A 20 0.61 -5.22 -22.70
CA HIS A 20 -0.43 -4.91 -21.70
C HIS A 20 0.07 -5.09 -20.24
N GLY A 21 1.30 -5.57 -20.06
CA GLY A 21 1.95 -5.75 -18.77
C GLY A 21 3.47 -5.75 -18.93
N VAL A 22 4.18 -5.50 -17.83
CA VAL A 22 5.65 -5.50 -17.78
C VAL A 22 6.13 -6.55 -16.79
N ASP A 23 7.24 -7.23 -17.12
CA ASP A 23 7.99 -8.01 -16.15
C ASP A 23 8.81 -7.04 -15.27
N HIS A 24 8.53 -7.04 -13.96
CA HIS A 24 9.23 -6.15 -13.03
C HIS A 24 10.73 -6.50 -12.86
N GLY A 25 11.18 -7.70 -13.27
CA GLY A 25 12.59 -8.05 -13.33
C GLY A 25 13.36 -7.33 -14.44
N GLU A 26 12.67 -6.85 -15.47
CA GLU A 26 13.25 -6.25 -16.68
C GLU A 26 13.11 -4.72 -16.71
N VAL A 27 12.42 -4.13 -15.73
CA VAL A 27 12.27 -2.67 -15.59
C VAL A 27 13.35 -2.08 -14.68
N ARG A 28 13.92 -0.93 -15.04
CA ARG A 28 14.80 -0.15 -14.16
C ARG A 28 14.18 1.19 -13.81
N GLY A 29 14.12 1.48 -12.52
CA GLY A 29 13.55 2.70 -11.96
C GLY A 29 12.95 2.45 -10.59
N THR A 30 12.38 3.51 -9.98
CA THR A 30 11.62 3.38 -8.73
C THR A 30 10.17 3.04 -9.03
N CYS A 31 9.48 2.41 -8.07
CA CYS A 31 8.07 2.03 -8.20
C CYS A 31 7.21 3.24 -8.61
N VAL A 32 7.40 4.38 -7.95
CA VAL A 32 6.65 5.62 -8.18
C VAL A 32 6.96 6.32 -9.50
N SER A 33 8.05 5.96 -10.18
CA SER A 33 8.32 6.50 -11.53
C SER A 33 7.30 6.02 -12.57
N CYS A 34 6.70 4.84 -12.34
CA CYS A 34 5.65 4.23 -13.15
C CYS A 34 4.28 4.24 -12.46
N HIS A 35 4.21 3.78 -11.21
CA HIS A 35 2.99 3.71 -10.39
C HIS A 35 2.60 5.07 -9.80
N ASN A 36 2.25 6.00 -10.68
CA ASN A 36 1.93 7.39 -10.38
C ASN A 36 0.48 7.78 -10.68
N GLY A 37 -0.36 6.80 -11.04
CA GLY A 37 -1.76 7.02 -11.40
C GLY A 37 -1.99 7.40 -12.87
N ASN A 38 -0.94 7.78 -13.60
CA ASN A 38 -1.03 8.10 -15.04
C ASN A 38 -0.51 6.97 -15.92
N ARG A 39 0.68 6.43 -15.60
CA ARG A 39 1.33 5.35 -16.38
C ARG A 39 0.90 3.97 -15.90
N ALA A 40 0.91 3.78 -14.59
CA ALA A 40 0.40 2.60 -13.92
C ALA A 40 -0.36 3.01 -12.65
N PRO A 41 -1.26 2.16 -12.14
CA PRO A 41 -1.99 2.43 -10.92
C PRO A 41 -1.04 2.80 -9.77
N GLY A 42 -1.26 3.96 -9.15
CA GLY A 42 -0.50 4.37 -7.97
C GLY A 42 -1.15 3.90 -6.66
N LYS A 43 -0.78 4.55 -5.56
CA LYS A 43 -1.47 4.40 -4.27
C LYS A 43 -2.95 4.78 -4.45
N SER A 44 -3.85 3.90 -4.01
CA SER A 44 -5.28 4.20 -4.01
C SER A 44 -5.62 5.21 -2.91
N ALA A 45 -6.84 5.77 -2.95
CA ALA A 45 -7.34 6.64 -1.88
C ALA A 45 -7.48 5.92 -0.52
N HIS A 46 -7.49 4.58 -0.51
CA HIS A 46 -7.59 3.74 0.69
C HIS A 46 -6.22 3.18 1.11
N HIS A 47 -5.13 3.62 0.48
CA HIS A 47 -3.79 3.17 0.82
C HIS A 47 -3.34 3.77 2.16
N ILE A 48 -2.66 2.98 2.99
CA ILE A 48 -2.10 3.45 4.26
C ILE A 48 -1.12 4.61 4.00
N PRO A 49 -1.23 5.75 4.71
CA PRO A 49 -0.30 6.85 4.59
C PRO A 49 1.15 6.37 4.80
N SER A 50 1.98 6.56 3.78
CA SER A 50 3.33 6.00 3.72
C SER A 50 4.20 6.81 2.77
N ASN A 51 5.52 6.68 2.93
CA ASN A 51 6.49 7.25 1.98
C ASN A 51 6.54 6.44 0.67
N ASN A 52 7.43 6.80 -0.26
CA ASN A 52 7.51 6.18 -1.59
C ASN A 52 8.46 4.96 -1.66
N GLN A 53 8.83 4.38 -0.52
CA GLN A 53 9.59 3.12 -0.44
C GLN A 53 8.61 1.95 -0.40
N CYS A 54 8.12 1.57 -1.58
CA CYS A 54 7.07 0.55 -1.73
C CYS A 54 7.53 -0.83 -1.28
N GLU A 55 8.82 -1.12 -1.45
CA GLU A 55 9.50 -2.37 -1.10
C GLU A 55 9.48 -2.69 0.40
N ASN A 56 9.19 -1.71 1.26
CA ASN A 56 9.01 -1.94 2.69
C ASN A 56 7.77 -2.80 3.00
N CYS A 57 6.76 -2.78 2.11
CA CYS A 57 5.50 -3.49 2.31
C CYS A 57 5.14 -4.43 1.15
N HIS A 58 5.57 -4.11 -0.08
CA HIS A 58 5.17 -4.81 -1.28
C HIS A 58 6.36 -5.51 -1.94
N THR A 59 6.08 -6.67 -2.52
CA THR A 59 7.00 -7.34 -3.45
C THR A 59 6.39 -7.32 -4.85
N THR A 60 7.21 -7.55 -5.87
CA THR A 60 6.75 -7.66 -7.26
C THR A 60 5.83 -8.86 -7.47
N ASP A 61 6.02 -9.93 -6.69
CA ASP A 61 5.26 -11.18 -6.80
C ASP A 61 3.98 -11.16 -5.95
N SER A 62 4.01 -10.44 -4.81
CA SER A 62 2.86 -10.25 -3.92
C SER A 62 2.69 -8.79 -3.58
N TRP A 63 1.88 -8.10 -4.38
CA TRP A 63 1.52 -6.69 -4.16
C TRP A 63 0.47 -6.51 -3.05
N ARG A 64 -0.16 -7.58 -2.55
CA ARG A 64 -1.38 -7.46 -1.74
C ARG A 64 -1.20 -7.60 -0.22
N THR A 65 -0.04 -7.97 0.30
CA THR A 65 0.02 -8.27 1.75
C THR A 65 1.41 -8.14 2.34
N GLY A 66 1.70 -6.96 2.90
CA GLY A 66 2.69 -6.79 3.94
C GLY A 66 1.99 -6.72 5.31
N SER A 67 2.60 -7.28 6.35
CA SER A 67 2.15 -7.00 7.73
C SER A 67 2.51 -5.56 8.08
N PHE A 68 1.59 -4.80 8.67
CA PHE A 68 1.87 -3.46 9.15
C PHE A 68 2.28 -3.50 10.62
N ASP A 69 3.50 -3.04 10.92
CA ASP A 69 3.94 -2.83 12.29
C ASP A 69 3.55 -1.42 12.76
N HIS A 70 2.83 -1.36 13.88
CA HIS A 70 2.47 -0.10 14.52
C HIS A 70 3.63 0.55 15.28
N SER A 71 4.79 -0.11 15.37
CA SER A 71 5.98 0.46 15.99
C SER A 71 6.42 1.73 15.23
N GLY A 72 6.63 2.82 15.97
CA GLY A 72 7.01 4.11 15.40
C GLY A 72 5.87 4.94 14.82
N VAL A 73 4.61 4.50 14.89
CA VAL A 73 3.47 5.35 14.54
C VAL A 73 3.33 6.47 15.58
N THR A 74 3.47 7.71 15.13
CA THR A 74 3.31 8.93 15.96
C THR A 74 2.04 9.71 15.64
N ALA A 75 1.36 9.38 14.54
CA ALA A 75 0.08 9.97 14.17
C ALA A 75 -1.06 9.44 15.07
N ASN A 76 -2.13 10.22 15.21
CA ASN A 76 -3.34 9.77 15.89
C ASN A 76 -3.93 8.53 15.19
N CYS A 77 -4.52 7.61 15.96
CA CYS A 77 -5.07 6.36 15.42
C CYS A 77 -6.11 6.60 14.31
N SER A 78 -6.94 7.63 14.44
CA SER A 78 -7.94 8.00 13.44
C SER A 78 -7.37 8.59 12.14
N ALA A 79 -6.06 8.83 12.05
CA ALA A 79 -5.44 9.15 10.77
C ALA A 79 -5.55 7.99 9.76
N CYS A 80 -5.58 6.74 10.26
CA CYS A 80 -5.77 5.53 9.45
C CYS A 80 -7.09 4.82 9.78
N HIS A 81 -7.44 4.70 11.06
CA HIS A 81 -8.67 4.03 11.53
C HIS A 81 -9.88 4.95 11.49
N ASN A 82 -10.24 5.43 10.30
CA ASN A 82 -11.33 6.39 10.06
C ASN A 82 -12.53 5.78 9.32
N GLY A 83 -12.52 4.48 9.04
CA GLY A 83 -13.55 3.80 8.25
C GLY A 83 -13.39 3.96 6.73
N GLY A 84 -12.44 4.79 6.29
CA GLY A 84 -12.04 4.91 4.89
C GLY A 84 -10.80 4.09 4.58
N ILE A 85 -9.69 4.31 5.30
CA ILE A 85 -8.43 3.58 5.07
C ILE A 85 -8.49 2.23 5.80
N GLU A 86 -8.65 2.28 7.11
CA GLU A 86 -8.85 1.11 7.96
C GLU A 86 -10.09 1.27 8.83
N GLN A 87 -10.54 0.17 9.41
CA GLN A 87 -11.71 0.16 10.27
C GLN A 87 -11.55 1.15 11.44
N GLY A 88 -12.50 2.07 11.57
CA GLY A 88 -12.58 3.03 12.68
C GLY A 88 -13.64 2.67 13.71
N LYS A 89 -14.11 3.67 14.46
CA LYS A 89 -15.25 3.53 15.39
C LYS A 89 -16.49 3.08 14.60
N ASN A 90 -17.08 1.96 14.98
CA ASN A 90 -18.34 1.48 14.40
C ASN A 90 -19.56 2.11 15.10
N SER A 91 -20.76 1.85 14.56
CA SER A 91 -22.01 2.40 15.10
C SER A 91 -22.34 1.97 16.53
N GLY A 92 -21.75 0.89 17.04
CA GLY A 92 -21.88 0.42 18.42
C GLY A 92 -20.80 0.95 19.37
N HIS A 93 -19.87 1.79 18.90
CA HIS A 93 -18.81 2.33 19.73
C HIS A 93 -19.36 3.39 20.69
N ILE A 94 -18.93 3.35 21.95
CA ILE A 94 -19.31 4.36 22.94
C ILE A 94 -18.84 5.77 22.54
N ALA A 95 -19.61 6.79 22.91
CA ALA A 95 -19.18 8.17 22.74
C ALA A 95 -17.89 8.41 23.54
N SER A 96 -16.81 8.77 22.84
CA SER A 96 -15.46 8.84 23.40
C SER A 96 -14.57 9.76 22.57
N SER A 97 -13.48 10.22 23.17
CA SER A 97 -12.46 11.03 22.49
C SER A 97 -11.69 10.25 21.41
N GLU A 98 -10.80 10.92 20.69
CA GLU A 98 -9.90 10.31 19.69
C GLU A 98 -8.61 9.72 20.28
N ARG A 99 -8.44 9.74 21.62
CA ARG A 99 -7.33 9.07 22.32
C ARG A 99 -7.62 7.59 22.52
N CYS A 100 -7.53 6.82 21.43
CA CYS A 100 -7.87 5.40 21.40
C CYS A 100 -7.05 4.57 22.40
N GLU A 101 -5.78 4.93 22.59
CA GLU A 101 -4.81 4.27 23.46
C GLU A 101 -5.17 4.30 24.95
N SER A 102 -6.12 5.17 25.34
CA SER A 102 -6.64 5.19 26.71
C SER A 102 -7.48 3.95 27.05
N CYS A 103 -7.95 3.23 26.03
CA CYS A 103 -8.77 2.03 26.16
C CYS A 103 -8.19 0.84 25.38
N HIS A 104 -7.65 1.07 24.18
CA HIS A 104 -7.20 0.03 23.26
C HIS A 104 -5.67 -0.08 23.23
N SER A 105 -5.17 -1.32 23.22
CA SER A 105 -3.77 -1.58 22.88
C SER A 105 -3.60 -1.67 21.36
N PRO A 106 -2.61 -0.98 20.76
CA PRO A 106 -2.29 -1.13 19.33
C PRO A 106 -1.75 -2.53 19.01
N ARG A 107 -1.23 -3.24 20.02
CA ARG A 107 -0.81 -4.64 19.89
C ARG A 107 -1.93 -5.55 20.40
N GLY A 108 -2.46 -6.38 19.52
CA GLY A 108 -3.52 -7.32 19.86
C GLY A 108 -4.86 -6.65 20.10
N TRP A 109 -5.33 -5.86 19.12
CA TRP A 109 -6.59 -5.14 19.19
C TRP A 109 -7.75 -6.08 19.56
N LYS A 110 -8.43 -5.77 20.66
CA LYS A 110 -9.65 -6.44 21.09
C LYS A 110 -10.67 -5.39 21.56
N PRO A 111 -11.97 -5.66 21.40
CA PRO A 111 -13.00 -4.85 22.03
C PRO A 111 -12.75 -4.77 23.54
N VAL A 112 -12.79 -3.57 24.09
CA VAL A 112 -12.76 -3.41 25.55
C VAL A 112 -14.12 -3.87 26.07
N THR A 113 -14.09 -4.93 26.88
CA THR A 113 -15.27 -5.41 27.60
C THR A 113 -15.33 -4.69 28.94
N ARG A 114 -16.54 -4.26 29.33
CA ARG A 114 -16.82 -3.69 30.64
C ARG A 114 -16.69 -4.74 31.75
#